data_AF-A0A800F2K6-F1
#
_entry.id   AF-A0A800F2K6-F1
#
_cell.length_a   1.000
_cell.length_b   1.000
_cell.length_c   1.000
_cell.angle_alpha   90.00
_cell.angle_beta   90.00
_cell.angle_gamma   90.00
#
_symmetry.space_group_name_H-M   'P 1'
#
loop_
_entity.id
_entity.type
_entity.pdbx_description
1 polymer ?
#
loop_
_entity_poly.entity_id
_entity_poly.type
_entity_poly.pdbx_seq_one_letter_code
_entity_poly.pdbx_strand_id
1 'polypeptide(L)'
;MDKKIIECVPNFSEGRNMNIIKAITDEIEKVEGATLLDVDPGKATNRTVVTFVGEPEIVIEAAFQAVKKASELIDMSKHTGEHPRFGATDVCPLVPISNISMEETVEYAHVLAKRIGEDLN
;
A
#
# COMPACT_ATOMS: atom_id res chain seq x y z
N MET A 1 -16.10 5.07 22.52
CA MET A 1 -14.69 5.44 22.26
C MET A 1 -14.61 5.74 20.78
N ASP A 2 -14.07 6.90 20.42
CA ASP A 2 -13.90 7.27 19.02
C ASP A 2 -12.84 6.35 18.39
N LYS A 3 -13.07 5.91 17.15
CA LYS A 3 -12.21 4.94 16.47
C LYS A 3 -10.87 5.55 16.09
N LYS A 4 -9.80 4.77 16.21
CA LYS A 4 -8.47 5.13 15.66
C LYS A 4 -8.50 4.94 14.15
N ILE A 5 -8.01 5.91 13.39
CA ILE A 5 -7.96 5.84 11.92
C ILE A 5 -6.56 6.21 11.44
N ILE A 6 -6.00 5.34 10.59
CA ILE A 6 -4.79 5.58 9.81
C ILE A 6 -5.17 5.60 8.32
N GLU A 7 -4.52 6.48 7.56
CA GLU A 7 -4.47 6.43 6.10
C GLU A 7 -3.17 5.75 5.65
N CYS A 8 -3.25 4.90 4.63
CA CYS A 8 -2.10 4.31 3.98
C CYS A 8 -2.10 4.68 2.49
N VAL A 9 -0.93 5.11 2.00
CA VAL A 9 -0.78 5.65 0.65
C VAL A 9 0.31 4.90 -0.14
N PRO A 10 0.23 3.57 -0.33
CA PRO A 10 1.28 2.82 -0.99
C PRO A 10 1.42 3.21 -2.45
N ASN A 11 2.64 3.09 -2.96
CA ASN A 11 2.92 3.38 -4.36
C ASN A 11 3.50 2.16 -5.05
N PHE A 12 2.80 1.70 -6.08
CA PHE A 12 3.14 0.51 -6.85
C PHE A 12 3.77 0.91 -8.18
N SER A 13 4.84 0.22 -8.57
CA SER A 13 5.56 0.41 -9.84
C SER A 13 4.81 -0.25 -11.01
N GLU A 14 3.57 0.18 -11.22
CA GLU A 14 2.72 -0.17 -12.35
C GLU A 14 1.71 0.96 -12.54
N GLY A 15 1.59 1.51 -13.75
CA GLY A 15 0.65 2.60 -14.08
C GLY A 15 -0.02 2.43 -15.45
N ARG A 16 0.09 1.25 -16.06
CA ARG A 16 -0.35 0.97 -17.45
C ARG A 16 -1.27 -0.25 -17.52
N ASN A 17 -0.95 -1.31 -16.79
CA ASN A 17 -1.74 -2.54 -16.76
C ASN A 17 -2.81 -2.47 -15.67
N MET A 18 -4.02 -2.07 -16.07
CA MET A 18 -5.16 -1.97 -15.17
C MET A 18 -5.56 -3.29 -14.50
N ASN A 19 -5.24 -4.43 -15.10
CA ASN A 19 -5.53 -5.73 -14.48
C ASN A 19 -4.62 -6.01 -13.29
N ILE A 20 -3.35 -5.60 -13.37
CA ILE A 20 -2.40 -5.72 -12.25
C ILE A 20 -2.81 -4.75 -11.14
N ILE A 21 -3.09 -3.50 -11.49
CA ILE A 21 -3.53 -2.47 -10.53
C ILE A 21 -4.78 -2.95 -9.79
N LYS A 22 -5.79 -3.43 -10.55
CA LYS A 22 -7.03 -3.96 -9.97
C LYS A 22 -6.77 -5.16 -9.07
N ALA A 23 -5.92 -6.11 -9.50
CA ALA A 23 -5.61 -7.27 -8.67
C ALA A 23 -4.97 -6.90 -7.33
N ILE A 24 -4.15 -5.84 -7.28
CA ILE A 24 -3.56 -5.31 -6.05
C ILE A 24 -4.63 -4.63 -5.19
N THR A 25 -5.46 -3.76 -5.76
CA THR A 25 -6.50 -3.03 -4.99
C THR A 25 -7.61 -3.96 -4.49
N ASP A 26 -7.92 -5.02 -5.23
CA ASP A 26 -8.88 -6.05 -4.81
C ASP A 26 -8.44 -6.73 -3.50
N GLU A 27 -7.13 -6.86 -3.24
CA GLU A 27 -6.66 -7.41 -1.95
C GLU A 27 -6.92 -6.45 -0.78
N ILE A 28 -6.89 -5.15 -1.00
CA ILE A 28 -7.23 -4.14 0.02
C ILE A 28 -8.73 -4.24 0.34
N GLU A 29 -9.59 -4.28 -0.69
CA GLU A 29 -11.04 -4.33 -0.52
C GLU A 29 -11.55 -5.63 0.12
N LYS A 30 -10.78 -6.72 0.04
CA LYS A 30 -11.11 -7.98 0.73
C LYS A 30 -10.90 -7.92 2.24
N VAL A 31 -10.11 -6.97 2.74
CA VAL A 31 -9.88 -6.83 4.18
C VAL A 31 -11.03 -6.07 4.80
N GLU A 32 -11.84 -6.76 5.60
CA GLU A 32 -12.99 -6.17 6.27
C GLU A 32 -12.56 -4.99 7.16
N GLY A 33 -13.18 -3.82 6.93
CA GLY A 33 -12.88 -2.58 7.66
C GLY A 33 -11.85 -1.67 6.97
N ALA A 34 -11.18 -2.12 5.91
CA ALA A 34 -10.40 -1.24 5.05
C ALA A 34 -11.34 -0.54 4.04
N THR A 35 -11.13 0.74 3.79
CA THR A 35 -11.88 1.51 2.79
C THR A 35 -10.93 2.10 1.77
N LEU A 36 -11.00 1.60 0.54
CA LEU A 36 -10.29 2.17 -0.61
C LEU A 36 -10.91 3.52 -0.97
N LEU A 37 -10.11 4.59 -0.95
CA LEU A 37 -10.54 5.96 -1.21
C LEU A 37 -10.22 6.41 -2.63
N ASP A 38 -9.02 6.09 -3.11
CA ASP A 38 -8.55 6.55 -4.41
C ASP A 38 -7.50 5.61 -5.03
N VAL A 39 -7.46 5.61 -6.36
CA VAL A 39 -6.49 4.87 -7.19
C VAL A 39 -6.10 5.77 -8.36
N ASP A 40 -4.89 6.32 -8.33
CA ASP A 40 -4.38 7.27 -9.31
C ASP A 40 -3.21 6.68 -10.12
N PRO A 41 -3.48 6.06 -11.30
CA PRO A 41 -2.46 5.48 -12.16
C PRO A 41 -1.86 6.52 -13.12
N GLY A 42 -0.54 6.72 -13.03
CA GLY A 42 0.22 7.53 -13.98
C GLY A 42 0.85 6.69 -15.09
N LYS A 43 0.36 6.83 -16.33
CA LYS A 43 0.86 6.07 -17.49
C LYS A 43 2.32 6.37 -17.85
N ALA A 44 2.72 7.65 -17.79
CA ALA A 44 4.07 8.12 -18.11
C ALA A 44 5.07 7.76 -17.00
N THR A 45 4.68 8.03 -15.75
CA THR A 45 5.45 7.67 -14.54
C THR A 45 5.52 6.16 -14.33
N ASN A 46 4.59 5.40 -14.91
CA ASN A 46 4.38 3.97 -14.70
C ASN A 46 4.29 3.60 -13.21
N ARG A 47 3.48 4.38 -12.48
CA ARG A 47 3.31 4.27 -11.04
C ARG A 47 1.85 4.53 -10.70
N THR A 48 1.31 3.77 -9.76
CA THR A 48 -0.02 4.00 -9.22
C THR A 48 0.09 4.37 -7.75
N VAL A 49 -0.53 5.49 -7.38
CA VAL A 49 -0.76 5.87 -6.00
C VAL A 49 -2.11 5.30 -5.58
N VAL A 50 -2.14 4.56 -4.49
CA VAL A 50 -3.38 4.02 -3.92
C VAL A 50 -3.56 4.63 -2.55
N THR A 51 -4.78 5.03 -2.20
CA THR A 51 -5.11 5.63 -0.91
C THR A 51 -6.24 4.85 -0.26
N PHE A 52 -6.05 4.40 0.98
CA PHE A 52 -7.09 3.72 1.75
C PHE A 52 -6.96 4.02 3.25
N VAL A 53 -8.06 3.84 3.97
CA VAL A 53 -8.15 4.13 5.42
C VAL A 53 -8.77 2.98 6.19
N GLY A 54 -8.49 2.93 7.48
CA GLY A 54 -9.11 1.96 8.40
C GLY A 54 -8.55 2.05 9.81
N GLU A 55 -8.98 1.12 10.67
CA GLU A 55 -8.35 0.93 11.98
C GLU A 55 -6.91 0.40 11.80
N PRO A 56 -5.97 0.72 12.72
CA PRO A 56 -4.55 0.48 12.48
C PRO A 56 -4.18 -0.94 12.05
N GLU A 57 -4.67 -1.96 12.77
CA GLU A 57 -4.37 -3.37 12.45
C GLU A 57 -4.95 -3.80 11.08
N ILE A 58 -6.12 -3.26 10.73
CA ILE A 58 -6.79 -3.50 9.46
C ILE A 58 -5.99 -2.88 8.31
N VAL A 59 -5.49 -1.66 8.50
CA VAL A 59 -4.62 -0.98 7.53
C VAL A 59 -3.32 -1.76 7.31
N ILE A 60 -2.72 -2.29 8.38
CA ILE A 60 -1.50 -3.11 8.26
C ILE A 60 -1.75 -4.40 7.47
N GLU A 61 -2.86 -5.09 7.74
CA GLU A 61 -3.22 -6.30 6.98
C GLU A 61 -3.46 -5.98 5.50
N ALA A 62 -4.26 -4.94 5.19
CA ALA A 62 -4.54 -4.54 3.82
C ALA A 62 -3.28 -4.11 3.06
N ALA A 63 -2.40 -3.33 3.70
CA ALA A 63 -1.11 -2.94 3.14
C ALA A 63 -0.24 -4.17 2.83
N PHE A 64 -0.14 -5.12 3.77
CA PHE A 64 0.62 -6.35 3.58
C PHE A 64 0.12 -7.17 2.39
N GLN A 65 -1.19 -7.41 2.29
CA GLN A 65 -1.78 -8.19 1.20
C GLN A 65 -1.56 -7.51 -0.17
N ALA A 66 -1.71 -6.19 -0.23
CA ALA A 66 -1.45 -5.41 -1.44
C ALA A 66 0.03 -5.49 -1.87
N VAL A 67 0.97 -5.32 -0.92
CA VAL A 67 2.41 -5.43 -1.17
C VAL A 67 2.79 -6.83 -1.64
N LYS A 68 2.26 -7.87 -0.98
CA LYS A 68 2.46 -9.26 -1.39
C LYS A 68 1.97 -9.48 -2.83
N LYS A 69 0.75 -9.05 -3.15
CA LYS A 69 0.21 -9.18 -4.51
C LYS A 69 1.06 -8.43 -5.54
N ALA A 70 1.53 -7.24 -5.20
CA ALA A 70 2.42 -6.46 -6.06
C ALA A 70 3.74 -7.22 -6.33
N SER A 71 4.33 -7.86 -5.32
CA SER A 71 5.55 -8.66 -5.50
C SER A 71 5.37 -9.88 -6.40
N GLU A 72 4.16 -10.46 -6.45
CA GLU A 72 3.83 -11.59 -7.32
C GLU A 72 3.63 -11.17 -8.79
N LEU A 73 3.16 -9.94 -9.03
CA LEU A 73 2.70 -9.49 -10.34
C LEU A 73 3.67 -8.54 -11.05
N ILE A 74 4.47 -7.77 -10.32
CA ILE A 74 5.33 -6.72 -10.88
C ILE A 74 6.77 -7.20 -10.99
N ASP A 75 7.22 -7.41 -12.22
CA ASP A 75 8.61 -7.73 -12.54
C ASP A 75 9.44 -6.45 -12.73
N MET A 76 10.18 -6.07 -11.68
CA MET A 76 11.02 -4.87 -11.68
C MET A 76 12.18 -4.90 -12.69
N SER A 77 12.60 -6.09 -13.18
CA SER A 77 13.64 -6.19 -14.21
C SER A 77 13.19 -5.67 -15.57
N LYS A 78 11.88 -5.63 -15.80
CA LYS A 78 11.24 -5.13 -17.03
C LYS A 78 10.59 -3.76 -16.86
N HIS A 79 10.43 -3.31 -15.62
CA HIS A 79 9.74 -2.06 -15.32
C HIS A 79 10.50 -0.84 -15.83
N THR A 80 9.82 0.07 -16.52
CA THR A 80 10.36 1.37 -16.97
C THR A 80 9.32 2.47 -16.81
N GLY A 81 9.73 3.66 -16.36
CA GLY A 81 8.86 4.80 -16.12
C GLY A 81 9.68 6.06 -15.82
N GLU A 82 9.07 7.23 -15.99
CA GLU A 82 9.74 8.53 -15.80
C GLU A 82 10.00 8.85 -14.31
N HIS A 83 9.26 8.23 -13.40
CA HIS A 83 9.43 8.45 -11.96
C HIS A 83 10.53 7.52 -11.39
N PRO A 84 11.48 8.03 -10.58
CA PRO A 84 12.43 7.20 -9.86
C PRO A 84 11.73 6.15 -9.00
N ARG A 85 12.27 4.93 -8.96
CA ARG A 85 11.70 3.80 -8.21
C ARG A 85 12.75 2.73 -7.90
N PHE A 86 12.62 2.05 -6.77
CA PHE A 86 13.50 0.96 -6.36
C PHE A 86 12.78 -0.37 -6.10
N GLY A 87 11.45 -0.39 -5.92
CA GLY A 87 10.69 -1.61 -5.61
C GLY A 87 9.36 -1.76 -6.37
N ALA A 88 8.82 -2.98 -6.38
CA ALA A 88 7.46 -3.25 -6.88
C ALA A 88 6.42 -2.45 -6.09
N THR A 89 6.59 -2.41 -4.76
CA THR A 89 6.09 -1.34 -3.91
C THR A 89 7.27 -0.44 -3.57
N ASP A 90 7.19 0.84 -3.93
CA ASP A 90 8.28 1.80 -3.76
C ASP A 90 8.28 2.41 -2.35
N VAL A 91 7.12 2.93 -1.94
CA VAL A 91 6.91 3.47 -0.59
C VAL A 91 5.53 3.06 -0.08
N CYS A 92 5.38 2.92 1.23
CA CYS A 92 4.14 2.55 1.90
C CYS A 92 3.95 3.39 3.20
N PRO A 93 3.68 4.70 3.08
CA PRO A 93 3.50 5.58 4.23
C PRO A 93 2.20 5.28 4.98
N LEU A 94 2.24 5.54 6.29
CA LEU A 94 1.09 5.54 7.20
C LEU A 94 0.92 6.93 7.80
N VAL A 95 -0.28 7.48 7.76
CA VAL A 95 -0.61 8.84 8.19
C VAL A 95 -1.68 8.78 9.30
N PRO A 96 -1.44 9.37 10.49
CA PRO A 96 -2.46 9.42 11.54
C PRO A 96 -3.61 10.36 11.14
N ILE A 97 -4.86 9.88 11.21
CA ILE A 97 -6.04 10.67 10.83
C ILE A 97 -6.91 11.02 12.04
N SER A 98 -7.24 10.05 12.89
CA SER A 98 -8.16 10.26 14.01
C SER A 98 -7.80 9.41 15.21
N ASN A 99 -7.81 10.02 16.40
CA ASN A 99 -7.62 9.37 17.70
C ASN A 99 -6.35 8.51 17.84
N ILE A 100 -5.31 8.79 17.05
CA ILE A 100 -4.02 8.12 17.08
C ILE A 100 -2.90 9.14 16.94
N SER A 101 -1.84 8.98 17.73
CA SER A 101 -0.67 9.86 17.65
C SER A 101 0.28 9.46 16.52
N MET A 102 1.23 10.35 16.21
CA MET A 102 2.30 10.03 15.27
C MET A 102 3.20 8.91 15.83
N GLU A 103 3.53 8.94 17.11
CA GLU A 103 4.35 7.93 17.79
C GLU A 103 3.69 6.54 17.71
N GLU A 104 2.38 6.45 17.96
CA GLU A 104 1.65 5.20 17.79
C GLU A 104 1.68 4.72 16.33
N THR A 105 1.56 5.64 15.36
CA THR A 105 1.58 5.30 13.92
C THR A 105 2.96 4.78 13.48
N VAL A 106 4.05 5.29 14.06
CA VAL A 106 5.41 4.81 13.81
C VAL A 106 5.57 3.34 14.24
N GLU A 107 5.00 2.94 15.37
CA GLU A 107 5.01 1.55 15.81
C GLU A 107 4.34 0.63 14.78
N TYR A 108 3.20 1.05 14.20
CA TYR A 108 2.54 0.29 13.14
C TYR A 108 3.37 0.22 11.85
N ALA A 109 4.13 1.26 11.51
CA ALA A 109 5.06 1.22 10.38
C ALA A 109 6.18 0.18 10.60
N HIS A 110 6.71 0.09 11.83
CA HIS A 110 7.69 -0.95 12.19
C HIS A 110 7.09 -2.36 12.12
N VAL A 111 5.85 -2.54 12.59
CA VAL A 111 5.13 -3.82 12.50
C VAL A 111 4.97 -4.24 11.03
N LEU A 112 4.49 -3.34 10.17
CA LEU A 112 4.31 -3.61 8.74
C LEU A 112 5.63 -3.96 8.06
N ALA A 113 6.67 -3.15 8.28
CA ALA A 113 7.99 -3.34 7.67
C ALA A 113 8.62 -4.67 8.09
N LYS A 114 8.52 -5.03 9.38
CA LYS A 114 9.02 -6.30 9.89
C LYS A 114 8.32 -7.47 9.21
N ARG A 115 6.98 -7.47 9.15
CA ARG A 115 6.21 -8.55 8.53
C ARG A 115 6.50 -8.70 7.04
N ILE A 116 6.58 -7.58 6.30
CA ILE A 116 6.99 -7.60 4.88
C ILE A 116 8.38 -8.22 4.72
N GLY A 117 9.34 -7.80 5.54
CA GLY A 117 10.71 -8.31 5.49
C GLY A 117 10.87 -9.76 5.96
N GLU A 118 9.99 -10.29 6.79
CA GLU A 118 10.04 -11.68 7.24
C GLU A 118 9.32 -12.62 6.29
N ASP A 119 8.15 -12.23 5.76
CA ASP A 119 7.25 -13.14 5.05
C ASP A 119 7.44 -13.14 3.52
N LEU A 120 8.05 -12.09 2.94
CA LEU A 120 8.16 -11.90 1.48
C LEU A 120 9.59 -12.00 0.93
N ASN A 121 10.54 -12.48 1.74
CA ASN A 121 11.96 -12.62 1.38
C ASN A 121 12.29 -13.94 0.68
#